data_AF-A0A950KM37-F1
#
_entry.id   AF-A0A950KM37-F1
#
_cell.length_a   1.000
_cell.length_b   1.000
_cell.length_c   1.000
_cell.angle_alpha   90.00
_cell.angle_beta   90.00
_cell.angle_gamma   90.00
#
_symmetry.space_group_name_H-M   'P 1'
#
loop_
_entity.id
_entity.type
_entity.pdbx_description
1 polymer ?
#
loop_
_entity_poly.entity_id
_entity_poly.type
_entity_poly.pdbx_seq_one_letter_code
_entity_poly.pdbx_strand_id
1 'polypeptide(L)'
;MQFGEAVILSACPRSDGTQELELNAVCPASNYERLNVVVGATRVAVPLDRPERGAFRRFKVKLRADAPLAQGDKVPVEFFYPGEQAGVHCRGLSLGSVN
;
A
#
# COMPACT_ATOMS: atom_id res chain seq x y z
N MET A 1 -0.55 -12.64 6.04
CA MET A 1 -0.05 -11.32 5.60
C MET A 1 1.47 -11.34 5.48
N GLN A 2 2.03 -10.76 4.41
CA GLN A 2 3.48 -10.64 4.18
C GLN A 2 3.84 -9.19 3.81
N PHE A 3 5.03 -8.74 4.20
CA PHE A 3 5.53 -7.40 3.86
C PHE A 3 6.47 -7.44 2.66
N GLY A 4 6.48 -6.37 1.88
CA GLY A 4 7.41 -6.15 0.79
C GLY A 4 7.59 -4.67 0.49
N GLU A 5 8.20 -4.39 -0.66
CA GLU A 5 8.44 -3.03 -1.13
C GLU A 5 7.87 -2.85 -2.54
N ALA A 6 7.36 -1.65 -2.82
CA ALA A 6 7.08 -1.19 -4.17
C ALA A 6 7.98 0.00 -4.49
N VAL A 7 8.48 0.05 -5.73
CA VAL A 7 9.28 1.17 -6.24
C VAL A 7 8.35 2.14 -6.97
N ILE A 8 8.47 3.43 -6.68
CA ILE A 8 7.78 4.49 -7.41
C ILE A 8 8.42 4.66 -8.78
N LEU A 9 7.67 4.35 -9.83
CA LEU A 9 8.07 4.57 -11.22
C LEU A 9 7.80 6.01 -11.66
N SER A 10 6.71 6.61 -11.16
CA SER A 10 6.39 8.02 -11.38
C SER A 10 5.55 8.57 -10.24
N ALA A 11 5.71 9.87 -9.96
CA ALA A 11 4.94 10.59 -8.96
C ALA A 11 4.45 11.91 -9.56
N CYS A 12 3.14 12.06 -9.69
CA CYS A 12 2.51 13.24 -10.27
C CYS A 12 1.63 13.94 -9.22
N PRO A 13 1.96 15.18 -8.82
CA PRO A 13 1.11 15.95 -7.93
C PRO A 13 -0.20 16.34 -8.63
N ARG A 14 -1.29 16.39 -7.87
CA ARG A 14 -2.62 16.78 -8.35
C ARG A 14 -3.15 18.01 -7.60
N SER A 15 -4.07 18.73 -8.23
CA SER A 15 -4.64 19.99 -7.72
C SER A 15 -5.45 19.82 -6.42
N ASP A 16 -5.90 18.60 -6.12
CA ASP A 16 -6.60 18.23 -4.88
C ASP A 16 -5.65 17.97 -3.69
N GLY A 17 -4.34 18.19 -3.86
CA GLY A 17 -3.32 17.94 -2.84
C GLY A 17 -2.92 16.47 -2.66
N THR A 18 -3.40 15.58 -3.54
CA THR A 18 -2.94 14.18 -3.61
C THR A 18 -1.82 14.02 -4.63
N GLN A 19 -1.07 12.92 -4.54
CA GLN A 19 -0.12 12.48 -5.55
C GLN A 19 -0.64 11.20 -6.19
N GLU A 20 -0.65 11.16 -7.52
CA GLU A 20 -0.86 9.94 -8.29
C GLU A 20 0.50 9.29 -8.50
N LEU A 21 0.64 8.06 -8.02
CA LEU A 21 1.87 7.30 -8.09
C LEU A 21 1.69 6.09 -8.98
N GLU A 22 2.61 5.87 -9.89
CA GLU A 22 2.78 4.57 -10.54
C GLU A 22 3.83 3.78 -9.77
N LEU A 23 3.46 2.58 -9.35
CA LEU A 23 4.26 1.73 -8.47
C LEU A 23 4.55 0.42 -9.16
N ASN A 24 5.69 -0.19 -8.81
CA ASN A 24 6.06 -1.52 -9.22
C ASN A 24 6.44 -2.36 -8.00
N ALA A 25 5.67 -3.40 -7.70
CA ALA A 25 5.94 -4.34 -6.61
C ALA A 25 6.19 -5.75 -7.13
N VAL A 26 7.04 -6.51 -6.46
CA VAL A 26 7.21 -7.94 -6.75
C VAL A 26 6.24 -8.73 -5.88
N CYS A 27 5.40 -9.57 -6.50
CA CYS A 27 4.53 -10.47 -5.75
C CYS A 27 5.35 -11.62 -5.13
N PRO A 28 5.36 -11.78 -3.80
CA PRO A 28 6.16 -12.83 -3.18
C PRO A 28 5.56 -14.24 -3.34
N ALA A 29 4.26 -14.34 -3.62
CA ALA A 29 3.54 -15.58 -3.90
C ALA A 29 2.40 -15.36 -4.90
N SER A 30 1.85 -16.45 -5.44
CA SER A 30 0.79 -16.43 -6.48
C SER A 30 -0.65 -16.48 -5.93
N ASN A 31 -0.81 -16.59 -4.62
CA ASN A 31 -2.11 -16.76 -3.96
C ASN A 31 -2.51 -15.55 -3.10
N TYR A 32 -1.90 -14.38 -3.30
CA TYR A 32 -2.38 -13.14 -2.69
C TYR A 32 -3.62 -12.63 -3.44
N GLU A 33 -4.53 -11.95 -2.76
CA GLU A 33 -5.72 -11.35 -3.39
C GLU A 33 -5.58 -9.83 -3.53
N ARG A 34 -4.80 -9.22 -2.62
CA ARG A 34 -4.62 -7.78 -2.56
C ARG A 34 -3.30 -7.41 -1.94
N LEU A 35 -2.86 -6.20 -2.22
CA LEU A 35 -1.77 -5.53 -1.50
C LEU A 35 -2.27 -4.20 -0.95
N ASN A 36 -1.77 -3.77 0.20
CA ASN A 36 -1.87 -2.39 0.63
C ASN A 36 -0.56 -1.68 0.36
N VAL A 37 -0.63 -0.46 -0.17
CA VAL A 37 0.48 0.49 -0.16
C VAL A 37 0.39 1.32 1.11
N VAL A 38 1.49 1.41 1.85
CA VAL A 38 1.54 2.11 3.14
C VAL A 38 2.44 3.33 3.02
N VAL A 39 1.89 4.52 3.28
CA VAL A 39 2.63 5.79 3.29
C VAL A 39 2.23 6.57 4.53
N GLY A 40 3.12 6.67 5.50
CA GLY A 40 2.80 7.28 6.81
C GLY A 40 1.63 6.56 7.47
N ALA A 41 0.56 7.29 7.77
CA ALA A 41 -0.68 6.74 8.31
C ALA A 41 -1.66 6.22 7.22
N THR A 42 -1.42 6.56 5.95
CA THR A 42 -2.31 6.24 4.84
C THR A 42 -2.05 4.81 4.34
N ARG A 43 -3.14 4.05 4.17
CA ARG A 43 -3.12 2.72 3.54
C ARG A 43 -4.07 2.69 2.35
N VAL A 44 -3.58 2.30 1.19
CA VAL A 44 -4.39 2.17 -0.03
C VAL A 44 -4.40 0.72 -0.47
N ALA A 45 -5.58 0.10 -0.46
CA ALA A 45 -5.76 -1.26 -0.95
C ALA A 45 -5.77 -1.29 -2.48
N VAL A 46 -5.03 -2.23 -3.05
CA VAL A 46 -4.92 -2.50 -4.49
C VAL A 46 -5.24 -3.99 -4.70
N PRO A 47 -6.30 -4.33 -5.44
CA PRO A 47 -6.59 -5.72 -5.78
C PRO A 47 -5.48 -6.28 -6.69
N LEU A 48 -5.15 -7.56 -6.47
CA LEU A 48 -4.19 -8.29 -7.28
C LEU A 48 -4.93 -9.31 -8.15
N ASP A 49 -5.08 -8.99 -9.43
CA ASP A 49 -5.65 -9.93 -10.39
C ASP A 49 -4.59 -10.97 -10.81
N ARG A 50 -4.80 -12.21 -10.37
CA ARG A 50 -3.97 -13.40 -10.70
C ARG A 50 -2.47 -13.20 -10.41
N PRO A 51 -2.03 -12.93 -9.17
CA PRO A 51 -0.62 -12.71 -8.92
C PRO A 51 0.21 -13.94 -9.30
N GLU A 52 1.39 -13.69 -9.84
CA GLU A 52 2.38 -14.73 -10.15
C GLU A 52 3.58 -14.51 -9.25
N ARG A 53 4.10 -15.60 -8.68
CA ARG A 53 5.25 -15.52 -7.78
C ARG A 53 6.46 -14.96 -8.52
N GLY A 54 7.08 -13.92 -7.97
CA GLY A 54 8.24 -13.26 -8.54
C GLY A 54 7.92 -12.31 -9.70
N ALA A 55 6.65 -12.18 -10.10
CA ALA A 55 6.26 -11.25 -11.15
C ALA A 55 6.22 -9.82 -10.63
N PHE A 56 6.69 -8.90 -11.48
CA PHE A 56 6.52 -7.47 -11.28
C PHE A 56 5.08 -7.06 -11.60
N ARG A 57 4.45 -6.35 -10.66
CA ARG A 57 3.12 -5.79 -10.82
C ARG A 57 3.21 -4.29 -10.80
N ARG A 58 2.78 -3.68 -11.91
CA ARG A 58 2.59 -2.25 -12.03
C ARG A 58 1.15 -1.89 -11.72
N PHE A 59 0.97 -0.87 -10.90
CA PHE A 59 -0.34 -0.37 -10.51
C PHE A 59 -0.25 1.11 -10.16
N LYS A 60 -1.40 1.78 -10.18
CA LYS A 60 -1.50 3.20 -9.86
C LYS A 60 -2.28 3.38 -8.57
N VAL A 61 -1.81 4.27 -7.72
CA VAL A 61 -2.51 4.66 -6.51
C VAL A 61 -2.58 6.17 -6.41
N LYS A 62 -3.66 6.66 -5.80
CA LYS A 62 -3.81 8.03 -5.38
C LYS A 62 -3.64 8.08 -3.88
N LEU A 63 -2.66 8.83 -3.38
CA LEU A 63 -2.49 8.97 -1.94
C LEU A 63 -2.05 10.38 -1.55
N ARG A 64 -2.43 10.75 -0.32
CA ARG A 64 -1.93 11.95 0.34
C ARG A 64 -0.80 11.52 1.26
N ALA A 65 0.37 12.10 1.02
CA ALA A 65 1.57 11.89 1.81
C ALA A 65 1.92 13.21 2.50
N ASP A 66 2.37 13.14 3.76
CA ASP A 66 2.83 14.32 4.50
C ASP A 66 4.13 14.89 3.90
N ALA A 67 4.88 14.04 3.18
CA ALA A 67 6.07 14.40 2.43
C ALA A 67 5.88 14.12 0.92
N PRO A 68 6.48 14.93 0.03
CA PRO A 68 6.49 14.63 -1.40
C PRO A 68 7.21 13.31 -1.65
N LEU A 69 6.62 12.47 -2.51
CA LEU A 69 7.22 11.21 -2.92
C LEU A 69 7.83 11.38 -4.31
N ALA A 70 8.99 10.79 -4.53
CA ALA A 70 9.74 10.93 -5.77
C ALA A 70 9.84 9.60 -6.53
N GLN A 71 10.09 9.70 -7.83
CA GLN A 71 10.47 8.54 -8.63
C GLN A 71 11.74 7.90 -8.07
N GLY A 72 11.74 6.57 -7.95
CA GLY A 72 12.82 5.78 -7.38
C GLY A 72 12.66 5.51 -5.88
N ASP A 73 11.81 6.24 -5.18
CA ASP A 73 11.52 5.96 -3.77
C ASP A 73 10.88 4.58 -3.61
N LYS A 74 11.13 3.99 -2.46
CA LYS A 74 10.52 2.73 -2.05
C LYS A 74 9.46 2.98 -1.00
N VAL A 75 8.29 2.38 -1.20
CA VAL A 75 7.20 2.40 -0.23
C VAL A 75 6.91 0.99 0.29
N PRO A 76 6.63 0.83 1.58
CA PRO A 76 6.26 -0.47 2.13
C PRO A 76 4.90 -0.91 1.59
N VAL A 77 4.80 -2.21 1.30
CA VAL A 77 3.55 -2.85 0.90
C VAL A 77 3.24 -4.06 1.77
N GLU A 78 1.96 -4.35 1.92
CA GLU A 78 1.42 -5.44 2.72
C GLU A 78 0.57 -6.35 1.84
N PHE A 79 0.97 -7.60 1.63
CA PHE A 79 0.25 -8.59 0.84
C PHE A 79 -0.69 -9.41 1.73
N PHE A 80 -1.93 -9.62 1.27
CA PHE A 80 -2.97 -10.34 2.01
C PHE A 80 -3.50 -11.51 1.19
N TYR A 81 -3.57 -12.68 1.84
CA TYR A 81 -4.21 -13.87 1.28
C TYR A 81 -5.72 -13.69 1.21
N PRO A 82 -6.42 -14.50 0.40
CA PRO A 82 -7.87 -14.51 0.38
C PRO A 82 -8.48 -14.66 1.77
N GLY A 83 -9.45 -13.80 2.07
CA GLY A 83 -10.11 -13.77 3.39
C GLY A 83 -9.31 -13.11 4.52
N GLU A 84 -8.03 -12.76 4.33
CA GLU A 84 -7.31 -11.94 5.30
C GLU A 84 -7.76 -10.48 5.17
N GLN A 85 -8.38 -9.94 6.21
CA GLN A 85 -8.66 -8.51 6.29
C GLN A 85 -7.43 -7.76 6.80
N ALA A 86 -7.29 -6.51 6.34
CA ALA A 86 -6.26 -5.61 6.82
C ALA A 86 -6.85 -5.18 8.13
N GLY A 87 -6.52 -5.93 9.18
CA GLY A 87 -7.01 -5.65 10.51
C GLY A 87 -6.86 -4.15 10.68
N VAL A 88 -7.99 -3.47 10.90
CA VAL A 88 -7.96 -2.08 11.29
C VAL A 88 -7.20 -2.12 12.60
N HIS A 89 -5.87 -1.95 12.55
CA HIS A 89 -5.10 -1.52 13.70
C HIS A 89 -5.52 -0.06 13.90
N CYS A 90 -6.77 0.13 14.30
CA CYS A 90 -7.07 1.03 15.38
C CYS A 90 -6.15 0.55 16.49
N ARG A 91 -4.94 1.09 16.56
CA ARG A 91 -4.42 1.49 17.85
C ARG A 91 -5.46 2.48 18.35
N GLY A 92 -6.51 1.92 18.96
CA GLY A 92 -7.42 2.68 19.77
C GLY A 92 -6.51 3.41 20.73
N LEU A 93 -6.50 4.73 20.59
CA LEU A 93 -6.57 5.59 21.73
C LEU A 93 -7.29 4.84 22.86
N SER A 94 -6.53 4.36 23.84
CA SER A 94 -7.07 4.04 25.15
C SER A 94 -7.53 5.37 25.74
N LEU A 95 -8.71 5.82 25.35
CA LEU A 95 -9.37 6.98 25.92
C LEU A 95 -10.75 6.52 26.41
N GLY A 96 -10.88 6.51 27.75
CA GLY A 96 -12.03 6.04 28.52
C GLY A 96 -11.60 4.89 29.45
N SER A 97 -11.16 5.10 30.70
CA SER A 97 -11.77 5.82 31.83
C SER A 97 -13.10 5.22 32.30
N VAL A 98 -13.02 4.31 33.27
CA VAL A 98 -13.93 4.03 34.42
C VAL A 98 -13.30 2.81 35.12
N ASN A 99 -12.95 2.77 36.40
CA ASN A 99 -13.38 3.44 37.62
C ASN A 99 -12.20 3.45 38.61
#